data_AF-A0A2S1WBC8-F1
#
_entry.id   AF-A0A2S1WBC8-F1
#
_cell.length_a   1.000
_cell.length_b   1.000
_cell.length_c   1.000
_cell.angle_alpha   90.00
_cell.angle_beta   90.00
_cell.angle_gamma   90.00
#
_symmetry.space_group_name_H-M   'P 1'
#
loop_
_entity.id
_entity.type
_entity.pdbx_description
1 polymer ?
#
loop_
_entity_poly.entity_id
_entity_poly.type
_entity_poly.pdbx_seq_one_letter_code
_entity_poly.pdbx_strand_id
1 'polypeptide(L)'
;MNLGLSSLQKSKFINYNPVPRPIMNYTEIPNLYWIAGFSSGEGCFLVSISKSNSNKKGQIIQLTFKISQHRRDKKLLEMIAKYMKCGSVYSHSENASVFKVGNFVDINNFIIPIFKAHSILPEGGGQTIWFSRFLWNCYFNRWR
;
A
#
# COMPACT_ATOMS: atom_id res chain seq x y z
N MET A 1 -17.15 -3.58 15.36
CA MET A 1 -16.75 -2.65 16.46
C MET A 1 -15.25 -2.70 16.62
N ASN A 2 -14.60 -1.55 16.84
CA ASN A 2 -13.14 -1.40 16.77
C ASN A 2 -12.45 -1.89 18.05
N LEU A 3 -12.33 -1.03 19.06
CA LEU A 3 -11.66 -1.33 20.33
C LEU A 3 -12.58 -2.04 21.36
N GLY A 4 -13.86 -2.23 21.02
CA GLY A 4 -14.86 -2.79 21.94
C GLY A 4 -15.25 -1.82 23.05
N LEU A 5 -15.79 -2.36 24.15
CA LEU A 5 -16.25 -1.58 25.30
C LEU A 5 -15.07 -1.13 26.18
N SER A 6 -15.14 0.11 26.66
CA SER A 6 -14.20 0.64 27.65
C SER A 6 -14.40 -0.02 29.02
N SER A 7 -13.44 0.15 29.93
CA SER A 7 -13.52 -0.36 31.31
C SER A 7 -14.77 0.14 32.05
N LEU A 8 -15.10 1.43 31.90
CA LEU A 8 -16.30 2.04 32.48
C LEU A 8 -17.60 1.49 31.89
N GLN A 9 -17.61 1.14 30.60
CA GLN A 9 -18.79 0.53 29.99
C GLN A 9 -18.96 -0.91 30.46
N LYS A 10 -17.87 -1.67 30.57
CA LYS A 10 -17.90 -3.04 31.10
C LYS A 10 -18.40 -3.09 32.55
N SER A 11 -18.11 -2.08 33.37
CA SER A 11 -18.63 -2.03 34.75
C SER A 11 -20.13 -1.70 34.81
N LYS A 12 -20.68 -1.00 33.82
CA LYS A 12 -22.12 -0.69 33.73
C LYS A 12 -22.94 -1.82 33.13
N PHE A 13 -22.34 -2.66 32.28
CA PHE A 13 -22.99 -3.80 31.64
C PHE A 13 -22.34 -5.09 32.12
N ILE A 14 -22.87 -5.66 33.21
CA ILE A 14 -22.27 -6.82 33.89
C ILE A 14 -22.58 -8.16 33.17
N ASN A 15 -23.68 -8.22 32.42
CA ASN A 15 -24.17 -9.45 31.76
C ASN A 15 -24.39 -9.27 30.25
N TYR A 16 -23.42 -8.70 29.52
CA TYR A 16 -23.52 -8.63 28.05
C TYR A 16 -22.82 -9.82 27.39
N ASN A 17 -23.46 -10.39 26.38
CA ASN A 17 -22.87 -11.42 25.52
C ASN A 17 -22.25 -10.76 24.29
N PRO A 18 -20.92 -10.77 24.12
CA PRO A 18 -20.29 -10.19 22.95
C PRO A 18 -20.70 -10.95 21.69
N VAL A 19 -21.21 -10.23 20.69
CA VAL A 19 -21.51 -10.82 19.39
C VAL A 19 -20.20 -11.25 18.72
N PRO A 20 -20.07 -12.53 18.29
CA PRO A 20 -18.87 -12.98 17.61
C PRO A 20 -18.67 -12.18 16.32
N ARG A 21 -17.42 -11.81 16.03
CA ARG A 21 -17.10 -11.13 14.78
C ARG A 21 -17.34 -12.10 13.61
N PRO A 22 -18.01 -11.69 12.53
CA PRO A 22 -18.17 -12.54 11.37
C PRO A 22 -16.81 -12.92 10.81
N ILE A 23 -16.67 -14.19 10.41
CA ILE A 23 -15.48 -14.68 9.73
C ILE A 23 -15.57 -14.21 8.28
N MET A 24 -14.62 -13.37 7.88
CA MET A 24 -14.53 -12.88 6.51
C MET A 24 -13.74 -13.87 5.67
N ASN A 25 -14.44 -14.56 4.76
CA ASN A 25 -13.82 -15.42 3.76
C ASN A 25 -13.62 -14.63 2.47
N TYR A 26 -12.57 -13.83 2.40
CA TYR A 26 -12.17 -13.19 1.14
C TYR A 26 -11.69 -14.29 0.19
N THR A 27 -12.43 -14.49 -0.90
CA THR A 27 -12.07 -15.46 -1.95
C THR A 27 -11.23 -14.79 -3.03
N GLU A 28 -11.58 -13.58 -3.45
CA GLU A 28 -10.97 -12.87 -4.57
C GLU A 28 -10.96 -11.34 -4.38
N ILE A 29 -10.08 -10.66 -5.12
CA ILE A 29 -10.08 -9.20 -5.21
C ILE A 29 -11.10 -8.78 -6.27
N PRO A 30 -12.03 -7.85 -5.99
CA PRO A 30 -13.16 -7.57 -6.88
C PRO A 30 -12.74 -7.04 -8.26
N ASN A 31 -11.83 -6.08 -8.28
CA ASN A 31 -11.28 -5.45 -9.49
C ASN A 31 -10.10 -4.54 -9.14
N LEU A 32 -9.44 -4.00 -10.19
CA LEU A 32 -8.36 -3.02 -10.08
C LEU A 32 -8.78 -1.71 -9.41
N TYR A 33 -10.03 -1.25 -9.60
CA TYR A 33 -10.54 -0.02 -8.97
C TYR A 33 -10.56 -0.13 -7.45
N TRP A 34 -10.91 -1.31 -6.92
CA TRP A 34 -10.87 -1.57 -5.48
C TRP A 34 -9.46 -1.46 -4.93
N ILE A 35 -8.45 -2.01 -5.63
CA ILE A 35 -7.04 -1.88 -5.24
C ILE A 35 -6.62 -0.42 -5.26
N ALA A 36 -7.02 0.34 -6.27
CA ALA A 36 -6.69 1.76 -6.37
C ALA A 36 -7.29 2.58 -5.22
N GLY A 37 -8.57 2.37 -4.91
CA GLY A 37 -9.24 3.02 -3.77
C GLY A 37 -8.60 2.62 -2.44
N PHE A 38 -8.36 1.33 -2.23
CA PHE A 38 -7.70 0.82 -1.03
C PHE A 38 -6.29 1.40 -0.86
N SER A 39 -5.51 1.43 -1.94
CA SER A 39 -4.17 2.02 -1.96
C SER A 39 -4.20 3.55 -1.81
N SER A 40 -5.32 4.21 -2.06
CA SER A 40 -5.43 5.65 -1.81
C SER A 40 -5.50 5.97 -0.31
N GLY A 41 -6.00 5.03 0.50
CA GLY A 41 -6.02 5.15 1.96
C GLY A 41 -4.78 4.57 2.65
N GLU A 42 -4.30 3.40 2.20
CA GLU A 42 -3.26 2.61 2.89
C GLU A 42 -1.92 2.52 2.12
N GLY A 43 -1.89 3.05 0.90
CA GLY A 43 -0.72 3.00 0.03
C GLY A 43 0.30 4.08 0.34
N CYS A 44 1.57 3.77 0.05
CA CYS A 44 2.70 4.67 0.25
C CYS A 44 3.67 4.55 -0.93
N PHE A 45 4.02 5.68 -1.53
CA PHE A 45 5.06 5.79 -2.54
C PHE A 45 6.33 6.38 -1.92
N LEU A 46 7.43 5.64 -2.00
CA LEU A 46 8.71 6.03 -1.45
C LEU A 46 9.75 6.16 -2.56
N VAL A 47 10.48 7.28 -2.54
CA VAL A 47 11.70 7.47 -3.32
C VAL A 47 12.86 7.52 -2.34
N SER A 48 13.75 6.53 -2.41
CA SER A 48 14.96 6.50 -1.59
C SER A 48 16.19 6.78 -2.45
N ILE A 49 17.05 7.67 -1.98
CA ILE A 49 18.34 8.00 -2.61
C ILE A 49 19.44 7.48 -1.69
N SER A 50 20.26 6.56 -2.19
CA SER A 50 21.41 6.01 -1.45
C SER A 50 22.71 6.35 -2.19
N LYS A 51 23.80 6.47 -1.43
CA LYS A 51 25.14 6.64 -2.01
C LYS A 51 25.59 5.31 -2.61
N SER A 52 26.25 5.37 -3.76
CA SER A 52 26.79 4.20 -4.44
C SER A 52 28.15 4.53 -5.03
N ASN A 53 29.14 3.70 -4.69
CA ASN A 53 30.49 3.82 -5.22
C ASN A 53 30.63 3.21 -6.62
N SER A 54 29.62 2.48 -7.11
CA SER A 54 29.64 1.78 -8.39
C SER A 54 29.03 2.56 -9.55
N ASN A 55 28.21 3.59 -9.26
CA ASN A 55 27.59 4.42 -10.30
C ASN A 55 28.42 5.68 -10.60
N LYS A 56 28.52 6.06 -11.88
CA LYS A 56 29.22 7.29 -12.33
C LYS A 56 28.74 8.59 -11.63
N LYS A 57 27.49 8.60 -11.15
CA LYS A 57 26.87 9.74 -10.44
C LYS A 57 26.95 9.63 -8.91
N GLY A 58 27.58 8.58 -8.36
CA GLY A 58 27.75 8.38 -6.92
C GLY A 58 26.48 8.04 -6.14
N GLN A 59 25.35 7.82 -6.82
CA GLN A 59 24.03 7.69 -6.20
C GLN A 59 23.18 6.60 -6.88
N ILE A 60 22.31 5.96 -6.10
CA ILE A 60 21.24 5.05 -6.55
C ILE A 60 19.92 5.66 -6.12
N ILE A 61 18.97 5.73 -7.05
CA ILE A 61 17.59 6.15 -6.79
C ILE A 61 16.72 4.90 -6.89
N GLN A 62 16.02 4.56 -5.82
CA GLN A 62 15.09 3.44 -5.78
C GLN A 62 13.67 3.93 -5.51
N LEU A 63 12.76 3.45 -6.34
CA LEU A 63 11.32 3.68 -6.22
C LEU A 63 10.70 2.46 -5.54
N THR A 64 9.77 2.70 -4.63
CA THR A 64 9.07 1.63 -3.94
C THR A 64 7.63 2.02 -3.68
N PHE A 65 6.70 1.14 -4.04
CA PHE A 65 5.32 1.21 -3.62
C PHE A 65 5.09 0.23 -2.46
N LYS A 66 4.33 0.65 -1.45
CA LYS A 66 3.99 -0.16 -0.28
C LYS A 66 2.52 -0.04 0.07
N ILE A 67 1.94 -1.10 0.61
CA ILE A 67 0.66 -1.08 1.33
C ILE A 67 0.92 -1.73 2.69
N SER A 68 0.63 -1.03 3.78
CA SER A 68 0.86 -1.52 5.14
C SER A 68 -0.47 -1.83 5.80
N GLN A 69 -0.58 -2.96 6.50
CA GLN A 69 -1.81 -3.29 7.21
C GLN A 69 -1.51 -4.13 8.47
N HIS A 70 -2.47 -4.16 9.40
CA HIS A 70 -2.34 -5.01 10.59
C HIS A 70 -2.16 -6.49 10.21
N ARG A 71 -1.39 -7.26 10.99
CA ARG A 71 -1.08 -8.69 10.73
C ARG A 71 -2.30 -9.59 10.50
N ARG A 72 -3.47 -9.17 11.01
CA ARG A 72 -4.74 -9.89 10.90
C ARG A 72 -5.20 -9.99 9.44
N ASP A 73 -4.85 -8.98 8.64
CA ASP A 73 -5.21 -8.86 7.24
C ASP A 73 -4.03 -9.19 6.32
N LYS A 74 -3.02 -9.91 6.81
CA LYS A 74 -1.88 -10.37 5.98
C LYS A 74 -2.37 -11.14 4.75
N LYS A 75 -3.40 -11.96 4.90
CA LYS A 75 -3.99 -12.74 3.79
C LYS A 75 -4.54 -11.84 2.69
N LEU A 76 -5.08 -10.66 3.03
CA LEU A 76 -5.53 -9.68 2.05
C LEU A 76 -4.35 -9.14 1.22
N LEU A 77 -3.22 -8.84 1.87
CA LEU A 77 -2.01 -8.39 1.19
C LEU A 77 -1.46 -9.47 0.24
N GLU A 78 -1.51 -10.75 0.64
CA GLU A 78 -1.11 -11.88 -0.21
C GLU A 78 -2.04 -12.03 -1.42
N MET A 79 -3.34 -11.81 -1.24
CA MET A 79 -4.31 -11.78 -2.34
C MET A 79 -4.05 -10.63 -3.32
N ILE A 80 -3.71 -9.44 -2.81
CA ILE A 80 -3.33 -8.29 -3.64
C ILE A 80 -2.08 -8.61 -4.47
N ALA A 81 -1.05 -9.19 -3.85
CA ALA A 81 0.17 -9.62 -4.55
C ALA A 81 -0.13 -10.64 -5.65
N LYS A 82 -0.97 -11.65 -5.35
CA LYS A 82 -1.41 -12.66 -6.32
C LYS A 82 -2.20 -12.05 -7.48
N TYR A 83 -3.11 -11.12 -7.19
CA TYR A 83 -3.94 -10.46 -8.18
C TYR A 83 -3.11 -9.57 -9.13
N MET A 84 -2.19 -8.77 -8.58
CA MET A 84 -1.31 -7.91 -9.38
C MET A 84 -0.16 -8.66 -10.05
N LYS A 85 0.07 -9.93 -9.67
CA LYS A 85 1.18 -10.78 -10.14
C LYS A 85 2.55 -10.12 -9.96
N CYS A 86 2.67 -9.22 -8.99
CA CYS A 86 3.89 -8.47 -8.73
C CYS A 86 4.01 -8.15 -7.23
N GLY A 87 5.22 -7.79 -6.82
CA GLY A 87 5.54 -7.47 -5.43
C GLY A 87 5.62 -8.67 -4.50
N SER A 88 5.93 -8.40 -3.24
CA SER A 88 6.07 -9.39 -2.19
C SER A 88 5.47 -8.90 -0.88
N VAL A 89 5.00 -9.84 -0.05
CA VAL A 89 4.44 -9.57 1.27
C VAL A 89 5.43 -10.03 2.33
N TYR A 90 5.72 -9.18 3.31
CA TYR A 90 6.58 -9.51 4.44
C TYR A 90 6.03 -8.94 5.75
N SER A 91 6.38 -9.56 6.86
CA SER A 91 6.09 -9.03 8.20
C SER A 91 7.04 -7.88 8.50
N HIS A 92 6.51 -6.69 8.72
CA HIS A 92 7.32 -5.52 9.05
C HIS A 92 7.56 -5.38 10.56
N SER A 93 6.57 -5.76 11.37
CA SER A 93 6.65 -5.85 12.82
C SER A 93 5.75 -6.98 13.33
N GLU A 94 5.71 -7.19 14.65
CA GLU A 94 4.83 -8.18 15.26
C GLU A 94 3.35 -7.96 14.88
N ASN A 95 2.95 -6.70 14.67
CA ASN A 95 1.56 -6.31 14.42
C ASN A 95 1.29 -5.78 13.02
N ALA A 96 2.31 -5.67 12.16
CA ALA A 96 2.17 -5.10 10.83
C ALA A 96 2.76 -6.02 9.74
N SER A 97 2.01 -6.17 8.66
CA SER A 97 2.45 -6.80 7.41
C SER A 97 2.44 -5.76 6.29
N VAL A 98 3.36 -5.90 5.34
CA VAL A 98 3.56 -4.94 4.26
C VAL A 98 3.63 -5.68 2.93
N PHE A 99 2.81 -5.24 1.98
CA PHE A 99 3.00 -5.53 0.56
C PHE A 99 3.96 -4.50 -0.04
N LYS A 100 4.96 -4.93 -0.80
CA LYS A 100 5.99 -4.05 -1.39
C LYS A 100 6.26 -4.40 -2.84
N VAL A 101 6.31 -3.38 -3.70
CA VAL A 101 6.81 -3.45 -5.07
C VAL A 101 8.01 -2.52 -5.19
N GLY A 102 9.19 -3.08 -5.44
CA GLY A 102 10.43 -2.31 -5.61
C GLY A 102 11.10 -2.47 -6.97
N ASN A 103 10.63 -3.40 -7.80
CA ASN A 103 11.13 -3.57 -9.16
C ASN A 103 10.59 -2.45 -10.04
N PHE A 104 11.49 -1.75 -10.72
CA PHE A 104 11.12 -0.65 -11.61
C PHE A 104 10.18 -1.10 -12.73
N VAL A 105 10.41 -2.28 -13.32
CA VAL A 105 9.57 -2.84 -14.39
C VAL A 105 8.14 -3.04 -13.88
N ASP A 106 7.98 -3.61 -12.69
CA ASP A 106 6.67 -3.86 -12.10
C ASP A 106 5.95 -2.55 -11.73
N ILE A 107 6.69 -1.57 -11.20
CA ILE A 107 6.14 -0.25 -10.89
C ILE A 107 5.63 0.41 -12.17
N ASN A 108 6.40 0.36 -13.25
CA ASN A 108 6.03 1.00 -14.50
C ASN A 108 4.88 0.28 -15.22
N ASN A 109 4.84 -1.05 -15.16
CA ASN A 109 3.88 -1.85 -15.92
C ASN A 109 2.55 -2.09 -15.18
N PHE A 110 2.57 -2.11 -13.85
CA PHE A 110 1.37 -2.41 -13.04
C PHE A 110 0.94 -1.24 -12.18
N ILE A 111 1.86 -0.64 -11.43
CA ILE A 111 1.50 0.38 -10.45
C ILE A 111 1.10 1.69 -11.15
N ILE A 112 1.97 2.28 -11.97
CA ILE A 112 1.69 3.56 -12.65
C ILE A 112 0.37 3.52 -13.45
N PRO A 113 0.06 2.48 -14.24
CA PRO A 113 -1.20 2.41 -15.00
C PRO A 113 -2.45 2.43 -14.12
N ILE A 114 -2.44 1.76 -12.97
CA ILE A 114 -3.56 1.77 -12.01
C ILE A 114 -3.84 3.22 -11.57
N PHE A 115 -2.81 3.93 -11.08
CA PHE A 115 -2.98 5.30 -10.57
C PHE A 115 -3.17 6.36 -11.68
N LYS A 116 -2.93 6.03 -12.95
CA LYS A 116 -3.20 6.91 -14.09
C LYS A 116 -4.63 6.75 -14.61
N ALA A 117 -5.13 5.51 -14.69
CA ALA A 117 -6.50 5.22 -15.10
C ALA A 117 -7.51 5.70 -14.05
N HIS A 118 -7.13 5.66 -12.78
CA HIS A 118 -7.90 6.25 -11.69
C HIS A 118 -7.34 7.65 -11.42
N SER A 119 -7.98 8.67 -11.99
CA SER A 119 -7.81 10.04 -11.49
C SER A 119 -8.38 10.09 -10.07
N ILE A 120 -7.59 9.66 -9.09
CA ILE A 120 -7.93 9.75 -7.67
C ILE A 120 -8.04 11.24 -7.41
N LEU A 121 -9.27 11.76 -7.43
CA LEU A 121 -9.57 13.13 -7.06
C LEU A 121 -9.14 13.27 -5.59
N PRO A 122 -8.11 14.06 -5.30
CA PRO A 122 -7.62 14.13 -3.96
C PRO A 122 -8.47 15.14 -3.18
N GLU A 123 -9.20 14.69 -2.16
CA GLU A 123 -9.65 15.59 -1.08
C GLU A 123 -8.48 16.01 -0.15
N GLY A 124 -7.24 15.63 -0.50
CA GLY A 124 -5.99 16.13 0.09
C GLY A 124 -4.86 16.10 -0.94
N GLY A 125 -4.85 17.09 -1.85
CA GLY A 125 -3.99 17.16 -3.03
C GLY A 125 -2.48 17.14 -2.76
N GLY A 126 -1.80 16.12 -3.28
CA GLY A 126 -0.34 16.12 -3.34
C GLY A 126 0.24 14.86 -3.97
N GLN A 127 0.14 13.72 -3.31
CA GLN A 127 1.12 12.65 -3.56
C GLN A 127 1.00 11.98 -4.94
N THR A 128 -0.21 11.78 -5.48
CA THR A 128 -0.41 11.02 -6.74
C THR A 128 -0.08 11.84 -8.00
N ILE A 129 -0.52 13.11 -8.05
CA ILE A 129 -0.22 14.05 -9.15
C ILE A 129 1.27 14.43 -9.14
N TRP A 130 1.85 14.59 -7.95
CA TRP A 130 3.29 14.80 -7.83
C TRP A 130 4.07 13.56 -8.25
N PHE A 131 3.64 12.34 -7.91
CA PHE A 131 4.41 11.14 -8.26
C PHE A 131 4.47 10.87 -9.77
N SER A 132 3.36 11.01 -10.50
CA SER A 132 3.37 10.87 -11.97
C SER A 132 4.19 11.97 -12.65
N ARG A 133 4.10 13.21 -12.16
CA ARG A 133 4.80 14.37 -12.73
C ARG A 133 6.27 14.46 -12.33
N PHE A 134 6.62 13.96 -11.14
CA PHE A 134 7.99 13.83 -10.62
C PHE A 134 8.71 12.66 -11.27
N LEU A 135 8.08 11.48 -11.42
CA LEU A 135 8.66 10.41 -12.23
C LEU A 135 8.87 10.84 -13.68
N TRP A 136 7.90 11.52 -14.29
CA TRP A 136 8.06 12.04 -15.64
C TRP A 136 9.23 13.03 -15.75
N ASN A 137 9.34 14.00 -14.84
CA ASN A 137 10.42 15.00 -14.89
C ASN A 137 11.79 14.45 -14.48
N CYS A 138 11.87 13.56 -13.48
CA CYS A 138 13.14 13.01 -13.02
C CYS A 138 13.69 11.91 -13.91
N TYR A 139 12.84 11.12 -14.59
CA TYR A 139 13.28 9.99 -15.41
C TYR A 139 13.26 10.27 -16.92
N PHE A 140 12.28 10.98 -17.47
CA PHE A 140 12.20 11.16 -18.94
C PHE A 140 13.09 12.30 -19.47
N ASN A 141 13.29 13.37 -18.68
CA ASN A 141 14.10 14.53 -19.10
C ASN A 141 15.59 14.44 -18.71
N ARG A 142 16.02 13.43 -17.93
CA ARG A 142 17.42 13.30 -17.46
C ARG A 142 18.21 12.17 -18.13
N TRP A 143 17.58 11.48 -19.08
CA TRP A 143 18.16 10.44 -19.94
C TRP A 143 17.98 10.78 -21.44
N ARG A 144 18.06 12.06 -21.78
CA ARG A 144 18.53 12.55 -23.09
C ARG A 144 19.87 13.22 -22.89
#